data_AF-A0A0P1AIY3-F1
#
_entry.id   AF-A0A0P1AIY3-F1
#
_cell.length_a   1.000
_cell.length_b   1.000
_cell.length_c   1.000
_cell.angle_alpha   90.00
_cell.angle_beta   90.00
_cell.angle_gamma   90.00
#
_symmetry.space_group_name_H-M   'P 1'
#
loop_
_entity.id
_entity.type
_entity.pdbx_description
1 polymer ?
#
loop_
_entity_poly.entity_id
_entity_poly.type
_entity_poly.pdbx_seq_one_letter_code
_entity_poly.pdbx_strand_id
1 'polypeptide(L)'
;MSRAKITAGFSSLAEEVFDRLRVTLKEKGHLVSKQPSGVLEWHTNKEIWTIALMNGKDTLTEGRNPRLAPDLQIYMEEQDFLDLAAGRVRLQQALIRKKLRL
;
A
#
# COMPACT_ATOMS: atom_id res chain seq x y z
N MET A 1 -23.95 -26.23 12.39
CA MET A 1 -24.20 -24.78 12.49
C MET A 1 -22.87 -24.09 12.75
N SER A 2 -22.28 -23.42 11.75
CA SER A 2 -21.08 -22.60 11.96
C SER A 2 -21.40 -21.18 11.56
N ARG A 3 -21.21 -20.26 12.52
CA ARG A 3 -21.57 -18.84 12.40
C ARG A 3 -20.71 -18.20 11.30
N ALA A 4 -21.37 -17.73 10.24
CA ALA A 4 -20.79 -16.75 9.33
C ALA A 4 -20.37 -15.52 10.15
N LYS A 5 -19.05 -15.28 10.28
CA LYS A 5 -18.55 -13.98 10.72
C LYS A 5 -18.69 -13.05 9.53
N ILE A 6 -19.77 -12.27 9.54
CA ILE A 6 -19.92 -11.07 8.73
C ILE A 6 -18.70 -10.18 9.03
N THR A 7 -17.72 -10.15 8.14
CA THR A 7 -16.66 -9.13 8.14
C THR A 7 -16.98 -8.22 6.96
N ALA A 8 -17.85 -7.25 7.21
CA ALA A 8 -18.47 -6.42 6.19
C ALA A 8 -17.50 -5.38 5.62
N GLY A 9 -17.33 -5.37 4.30
CA GLY A 9 -17.23 -4.16 3.46
C GLY A 9 -15.89 -3.46 3.27
N PHE A 10 -14.81 -3.84 3.95
CA PHE A 10 -13.54 -3.10 3.93
C PHE A 10 -12.34 -4.06 3.83
N SER A 11 -12.13 -4.66 2.65
CA SER A 11 -10.82 -5.18 2.21
C SER A 11 -10.75 -5.13 0.69
N SER A 12 -11.86 -5.51 0.02
CA SER A 12 -11.95 -5.52 -1.45
C SER A 12 -11.66 -4.16 -2.09
N LEU A 13 -12.07 -3.04 -1.47
CA LEU A 13 -11.75 -1.71 -1.98
C LEU A 13 -10.26 -1.36 -1.81
N ALA A 14 -9.64 -1.77 -0.71
CA ALA A 14 -8.21 -1.56 -0.49
C ALA A 14 -7.39 -2.43 -1.44
N GLU A 15 -7.77 -3.70 -1.61
CA GLU A 15 -7.25 -4.63 -2.61
C GLU A 15 -7.36 -4.02 -4.02
N GLU A 16 -8.53 -3.47 -4.40
CA GLU A 16 -8.72 -2.79 -5.69
C GLU A 16 -7.76 -1.59 -5.89
N VAL A 17 -7.49 -0.82 -4.82
CA VAL A 17 -6.52 0.28 -4.89
C VAL A 17 -5.10 -0.25 -5.13
N PHE A 18 -4.71 -1.32 -4.43
CA PHE A 18 -3.41 -1.97 -4.65
C PHE A 18 -3.32 -2.62 -6.04
N ASP A 19 -4.39 -3.25 -6.52
CA ASP A 19 -4.45 -3.81 -7.88
C ASP A 19 -4.28 -2.73 -8.95
N ARG A 20 -4.96 -1.59 -8.79
CA ARG A 20 -4.77 -0.42 -9.66
C ARG A 20 -3.34 0.11 -9.59
N LEU A 21 -2.72 0.12 -8.41
CA LEU A 21 -1.32 0.48 -8.26
C LEU A 21 -0.41 -0.52 -9.00
N ARG A 22 -0.68 -1.82 -8.92
CA ARG A 22 0.06 -2.86 -9.65
C ARG A 22 -0.01 -2.65 -11.16
N VAL A 23 -1.20 -2.38 -11.70
CA VAL A 23 -1.39 -2.08 -13.12
C VAL A 23 -0.64 -0.80 -13.49
N THR A 24 -0.76 0.25 -12.68
CA THR A 24 -0.07 1.52 -12.91
C THR A 24 1.44 1.37 -12.91
N LEU A 25 2.02 0.56 -12.01
CA LEU A 25 3.46 0.27 -11.99
C LEU A 25 3.89 -0.51 -13.24
N LYS A 26 3.07 -1.44 -13.75
CA LYS A 26 3.38 -2.15 -14.99
C LYS A 26 3.38 -1.22 -16.21
N GLU A 27 2.38 -0.35 -16.32
CA GLU A 27 2.22 0.54 -17.49
C GLU A 27 3.16 1.75 -17.43
N LYS A 28 3.31 2.33 -16.24
CA LYS A 28 3.96 3.62 -16.01
C LYS A 28 5.19 3.53 -15.11
N GLY A 29 5.64 2.33 -14.72
CA GLY A 29 6.84 2.14 -13.88
C GLY A 29 8.09 2.74 -14.50
N HIS A 30 8.18 2.82 -15.83
CA HIS A 30 9.24 3.55 -16.52
C HIS A 30 9.32 5.04 -16.15
N LEU A 31 8.21 5.68 -15.76
CA LEU A 31 8.21 7.07 -15.25
C LEU A 31 8.77 7.17 -13.83
N VAL A 32 8.62 6.09 -13.06
CA VAL A 32 9.15 5.96 -11.70
C VAL A 32 10.60 5.44 -11.71
N SER A 33 11.09 4.90 -12.83
CA SER A 33 12.46 4.37 -12.98
C SER A 33 13.59 5.39 -12.78
N LYS A 34 13.26 6.69 -12.75
CA LYS A 34 14.21 7.77 -12.41
C LYS A 34 14.24 8.07 -10.90
N GLN A 35 13.36 7.45 -10.12
CA GLN A 35 13.33 7.57 -8.66
C GLN A 35 14.29 6.56 -8.03
N PRO A 36 14.76 6.81 -6.79
CA PRO A 36 15.57 5.85 -6.06
C PRO A 36 14.85 4.51 -5.96
N SER A 37 15.60 3.43 -6.18
CA SER A 37 15.13 2.09 -5.90
C SER A 37 14.91 1.92 -4.40
N GLY A 38 13.93 1.10 -4.04
CA GLY A 38 13.64 0.81 -2.64
C GLY A 38 12.48 -0.14 -2.45
N VAL A 39 12.38 -0.69 -1.25
CA VAL A 39 11.32 -1.57 -0.80
C VAL A 39 10.50 -0.84 0.25
N LEU A 40 9.21 -0.67 -0.03
CA LEU A 40 8.23 -0.10 0.88
C LEU A 40 7.32 -1.22 1.40
N GLU A 41 7.07 -1.24 2.69
CA GLU A 41 5.95 -2.00 3.24
C GLU A 41 4.83 -1.04 3.66
N TRP A 42 3.63 -1.26 3.15
CA TRP A 42 2.42 -0.59 3.58
C TRP A 42 1.67 -1.48 4.57
N HIS A 43 1.64 -1.07 5.83
CA HIS A 43 0.94 -1.74 6.91
C HIS A 43 -0.38 -1.03 7.15
N THR A 44 -1.48 -1.71 6.83
CA THR A 44 -2.80 -1.36 7.36
C THR A 44 -3.06 -2.09 8.66
N ASN A 45 -4.12 -1.73 9.37
CA ASN A 45 -4.57 -2.47 10.55
C ASN A 45 -5.05 -3.90 10.23
N LYS A 46 -5.16 -4.27 8.95
CA LYS A 46 -5.62 -5.59 8.50
C LYS A 46 -4.59 -6.37 7.68
N GLU A 47 -3.82 -5.67 6.85
CA GLU A 47 -2.99 -6.28 5.82
C GLU A 47 -1.64 -5.58 5.69
N ILE A 48 -0.69 -6.29 5.09
CA ILE A 48 0.62 -5.74 4.75
C ILE A 48 0.78 -5.92 3.25
N TRP A 49 1.31 -4.89 2.58
CA TRP A 49 1.61 -4.92 1.16
C TRP A 49 3.06 -4.50 0.94
N THR A 50 3.83 -5.30 0.22
CA THR A 50 5.23 -5.00 -0.11
C THR A 50 5.31 -4.45 -1.53
N ILE A 51 5.86 -3.25 -1.69
CA ILE A 51 6.14 -2.59 -2.98
C ILE A 51 7.65 -2.54 -3.16
N ALA A 52 8.20 -3.21 -4.16
CA ALA A 52 9.60 -3.07 -4.53
C ALA A 52 9.70 -2.25 -5.81
N LEU A 53 10.40 -1.12 -5.76
CA LEU A 53 10.71 -0.27 -6.91
C LEU A 53 12.17 -0.51 -7.28
N MET A 54 12.41 -1.14 -8.43
CA MET A 54 13.69 -1.73 -8.82
C MET A 54 14.03 -1.38 -10.28
N ASN A 55 13.87 -0.12 -10.66
CA ASN A 55 14.22 0.45 -11.98
C ASN A 55 13.74 -0.42 -13.15
N GLY A 56 12.42 -0.64 -13.24
CA GLY A 56 11.79 -1.42 -14.30
C GLY A 56 11.55 -2.89 -13.95
N LYS A 57 11.86 -3.31 -12.72
CA LYS A 57 11.45 -4.60 -12.13
C LYS A 57 10.53 -4.38 -10.93
N ASP A 58 9.61 -3.44 -11.06
CA ASP A 58 8.76 -3.06 -9.95
C ASP A 58 7.76 -4.17 -9.63
N THR A 59 7.62 -4.52 -8.35
CA THR A 59 6.71 -5.57 -7.90
C THR A 59 5.82 -5.07 -6.77
N LEU A 60 4.59 -5.58 -6.75
CA LEU A 60 3.65 -5.36 -5.65
C LEU A 60 3.10 -6.72 -5.22
N THR A 61 3.42 -7.11 -4.00
CA THR A 61 3.05 -8.41 -3.41
C THR A 61 2.28 -8.22 -2.12
N GLU A 62 1.27 -9.06 -1.92
CA GLU A 62 0.57 -9.18 -0.65
C GLU A 62 1.47 -9.81 0.42
N GLY A 63 1.32 -9.32 1.64
CA GLY A 63 2.11 -9.74 2.80
C GLY A 63 3.53 -9.19 2.80
N ARG A 64 4.29 -9.66 3.78
CA ARG A 64 5.73 -9.42 3.89
C ARG A 64 6.48 -10.33 2.95
N ASN A 65 7.53 -9.81 2.31
CA ASN A 65 8.48 -10.63 1.58
C ASN A 65 9.72 -10.88 2.46
N PRO A 66 9.94 -12.10 3.00
CA PRO A 66 11.05 -12.36 3.91
C PRO A 66 12.43 -12.24 3.25
N ARG A 67 12.49 -12.14 1.92
CA ARG A 67 13.74 -11.95 1.15
C ARG A 67 14.04 -10.49 0.88
N LEU A 68 13.12 -9.57 1.15
CA LEU A 68 13.28 -8.14 0.94
C LEU A 68 13.21 -7.44 2.29
N ALA A 69 14.29 -6.74 2.66
CA ALA A 69 14.24 -5.84 3.81
C ALA A 69 13.53 -4.54 3.38
N PRO A 70 12.50 -4.07 4.12
CA PRO A 70 11.87 -2.79 3.83
C PRO A 70 12.81 -1.63 4.16
N ASP A 71 13.01 -0.73 3.21
CA ASP A 71 13.69 0.55 3.41
C ASP A 71 12.79 1.56 4.13
N LEU A 72 11.48 1.42 3.98
CA LEU A 72 10.48 2.26 4.62
C LEU A 72 9.23 1.44 4.96
N GLN A 73 8.71 1.62 6.17
CA GLN A 73 7.48 0.99 6.63
C GLN A 73 6.44 2.07 6.91
N ILE A 74 5.36 2.09 6.15
CA ILE A 74 4.27 3.05 6.34
C ILE A 74 3.17 2.36 7.13
N TYR A 75 2.74 2.99 8.22
CA TYR A 75 1.60 2.53 9.01
C TYR A 75 0.44 3.50 8.88
N MET A 76 -0.71 3.01 8.44
CA MET A 76 -1.94 3.80 8.25
C MET A 76 -3.17 2.91 8.38
N GLU A 77 -4.22 3.36 9.08
CA GLU A 77 -5.49 2.60 9.10
C GLU A 77 -6.10 2.50 7.71
N GLU A 78 -6.83 1.41 7.43
CA GLU A 78 -7.40 1.18 6.10
C GLU A 78 -8.30 2.34 5.62
N GLN A 79 -9.12 2.90 6.50
CA GLN A 79 -9.99 4.02 6.14
C GLN A 79 -9.20 5.26 5.72
N ASP A 80 -8.12 5.57 6.45
CA ASP A 80 -7.24 6.69 6.12
C ASP A 80 -6.48 6.43 4.81
N PHE A 81 -6.12 5.18 4.54
CA PHE A 81 -5.52 4.76 3.27
C PHE A 81 -6.49 4.95 2.10
N LEU A 82 -7.76 4.55 2.25
CA LEU A 82 -8.79 4.76 1.23
C LEU A 82 -9.06 6.24 0.99
N ASP A 83 -9.08 7.05 2.05
CA ASP A 83 -9.24 8.50 1.93
C ASP A 83 -8.02 9.17 1.28
N LEU A 84 -6.82 8.65 1.52
CA LEU A 84 -5.60 9.06 0.80
C LEU A 84 -5.68 8.68 -0.68
N ALA A 85 -6.07 7.44 -0.99
CA ALA A 85 -6.19 6.94 -2.36
C ALA A 85 -7.27 7.70 -3.17
N ALA A 86 -8.35 8.10 -2.50
CA ALA A 86 -9.40 8.94 -3.08
C ALA A 86 -9.02 10.43 -3.17
N GLY A 87 -7.85 10.83 -2.64
CA GLY A 87 -7.39 12.22 -2.61
C GLY A 87 -8.12 13.13 -1.61
N ARG A 88 -8.91 12.56 -0.70
CA ARG A 88 -9.64 13.30 0.35
C ARG A 88 -8.71 13.78 1.46
N VAL A 89 -7.64 13.03 1.71
CA VAL A 89 -6.57 13.38 2.64
C VAL A 89 -5.25 13.46 1.88
N ARG A 90 -4.42 14.46 2.19
CA ARG A 90 -3.05 14.54 1.65
C ARG A 90 -2.06 13.86 2.60
N LEU A 91 -1.02 13.25 2.03
CA LEU A 91 0.07 12.59 2.76
C LEU A 91 0.66 13.45 3.89
N GLN A 92 0.95 14.73 3.63
CA GLN A 92 1.51 15.64 4.63
C GLN A 92 0.54 15.87 5.80
N GLN A 93 -0.77 15.97 5.51
CA GLN A 93 -1.79 16.13 6.54
C GLN A 93 -1.94 14.86 7.38
N ALA A 94 -1.88 13.68 6.76
CA ALA A 94 -1.93 12.40 7.47
C ALA A 94 -0.74 12.24 8.43
N LEU A 95 0.46 12.62 8.00
CA LEU A 95 1.67 12.59 8.83
C LEU A 95 1.56 13.54 10.04
N ILE A 96 1.21 14.81 9.80
CA ILE A 96 1.06 15.82 10.86
C ILE A 96 -0.01 15.41 11.88
N ARG A 97 -1.11 14.80 11.41
CA ARG A 97 -2.21 14.31 12.25
C ARG A 97 -1.93 12.95 12.89
N LYS A 98 -0.73 12.38 12.72
CA LYS A 98 -0.33 11.05 13.22
C LYS A 98 -1.19 9.87 12.70
N LYS A 99 -1.93 10.08 11.61
CA LYS A 99 -2.67 9.05 10.88
C LYS A 99 -1.76 8.22 9.96
N LEU A 100 -0.62 8.80 9.60
CA LEU A 100 0.48 8.14 8.93
C LEU A 100 1.69 8.12 9.87
N ARG A 101 2.33 6.96 9.98
CA ARG A 101 3.63 6.82 10.64
C ARG A 101 4.63 6.18 9.66
N LEU A 102 5.88 6.60 9.77
CA LEU A 102 7.03 6.06 9.04
C LEU A 102 7.92 5.27 9.99
#